data_AF-A4AMD2-F1
#
_entry.id   AF-A4AMD2-F1
#
_cell.length_a   1.000
_cell.length_b   1.000
_cell.length_c   1.000
_cell.angle_alpha   90.00
_cell.angle_beta   90.00
_cell.angle_gamma   90.00
#
_symmetry.space_group_name_H-M   'P 1'
#
loop_
_entity.id
_entity.type
_entity.pdbx_description
1 polymer ?
#
loop_
_entity_poly.entity_id
_entity_poly.type
_entity_poly.pdbx_seq_one_letter_code
_entity_poly.pdbx_strand_id
1 'polypeptide(L)' 'MISCDEAAIICNKKQYKEATFIEKIKLMFHILICKTCSKFSKKNSELTSLCDKAPLHSIPEKEKVEMKKELAKKL' A
#
# COMPACT_ATOMS: atom_id res chain seq x y z
N MET A 1 -23.57 0.52 -0.04
CA MET A 1 -22.49 1.36 0.53
C MET A 1 -21.67 0.45 1.44
N ILE A 2 -20.33 0.45 1.31
CA ILE A 2 -19.44 -0.35 2.18
C ILE A 2 -19.28 0.31 3.55
N SER A 3 -18.89 -0.45 4.58
CA SER A 3 -18.57 0.11 5.90
C SER A 3 -17.24 0.89 5.88
N CYS A 4 -17.00 1.72 6.90
CA CYS A 4 -15.71 2.41 7.03
C CYS A 4 -14.54 1.44 7.22
N ASP A 5 -14.74 0.32 7.92
CA ASP A 5 -13.71 -0.71 8.12
C ASP A 5 -13.38 -1.43 6.80
N GLU A 6 -14.41 -1.77 6.02
CA GLU A 6 -14.24 -2.33 4.69
C GLU A 6 -13.54 -1.32 3.75
N ALA A 7 -13.91 -0.04 3.84
CA ALA A 7 -13.26 1.02 3.08
C ALA A 7 -11.78 1.19 3.47
N ALA A 8 -11.42 1.04 4.74
CA ALA A 8 -10.04 1.08 5.21
C ALA A 8 -9.23 -0.11 4.66
N ILE A 9 -9.80 -1.32 4.68
CA ILE A 9 -9.18 -2.52 4.08
C ILE A 9 -8.96 -2.31 2.58
N ILE A 10 -9.97 -1.83 1.85
CA ILE A 10 -9.86 -1.57 0.41
C ILE A 10 -8.85 -0.46 0.10
N CYS A 11 -8.76 0.59 0.94
CA CYS A 11 -7.73 1.62 0.81
C CYS A 11 -6.31 1.04 0.92
N ASN A 12 -6.08 0.11 1.86
CA ASN A 12 -4.80 -0.58 2.00
C ASN A 12 -4.52 -1.46 0.78
N LYS A 13 -5.49 -2.30 0.35
CA LYS A 13 -5.35 -3.09 -0.88
C LYS A 13 -5.03 -2.21 -2.09
N LYS A 14 -5.67 -1.03 -2.20
CA LYS A 14 -5.40 -0.08 -3.29
C LYS A 14 -3.96 0.43 -3.24
N GLN A 15 -3.43 0.72 -2.06
CA GLN A 15 -2.05 1.17 -1.85
C GLN A 15 -1.03 0.14 -2.35
N TYR A 16 -1.27 -1.15 -2.09
CA TYR A 16 -0.40 -2.25 -2.51
C TYR A 16 -0.72 -2.81 -3.90
N LYS A 17 -1.61 -2.16 -4.66
CA LYS A 17 -2.08 -2.61 -6.00
C LYS A 17 -2.80 -3.98 -5.98
N GLU A 18 -3.37 -4.36 -4.84
CA GLU A 18 -4.10 -5.62 -4.62
C GLU A 18 -5.62 -5.44 -4.75
N ALA A 19 -6.12 -4.21 -4.80
CA ALA A 19 -7.56 -3.95 -4.91
C ALA A 19 -8.10 -4.29 -6.31
N THR A 20 -9.18 -5.07 -6.35
CA THR A 20 -9.95 -5.37 -7.56
C THR A 20 -10.64 -4.14 -8.13
N PHE A 21 -11.06 -4.21 -9.39
CA PHE A 21 -11.78 -3.12 -10.05
C PHE A 21 -13.09 -2.76 -9.33
N ILE A 22 -13.86 -3.77 -8.91
CA ILE A 22 -15.14 -3.59 -8.20
C ILE A 22 -14.91 -2.93 -6.84
N GLU A 23 -13.89 -3.35 -6.08
CA GLU A 23 -13.53 -2.73 -4.80
C GLU A 23 -13.17 -1.25 -4.97
N LYS A 24 -12.43 -0.89 -6.03
CA LYS A 24 -12.08 0.50 -6.34
C LYS A 24 -13.32 1.35 -6.62
N ILE A 25 -14.30 0.84 -7.37
CA ILE A 25 -15.57 1.53 -7.63
C ILE A 25 -16.35 1.73 -6.32
N LYS A 26 -16.51 0.67 -5.50
CA LYS A 26 -17.19 0.74 -4.20
C LYS A 26 -16.56 1.79 -3.28
N LEU A 27 -15.22 1.80 -3.21
CA LEU A 27 -14.47 2.78 -2.43
C LEU A 27 -14.69 4.20 -2.95
N MET A 28 -14.67 4.41 -4.27
CA MET A 28 -14.90 5.72 -4.89
C MET A 28 -16.26 6.30 -4.47
N PHE A 29 -17.33 5.52 -4.54
CA PHE A 29 -18.65 5.97 -4.05
C PHE A 29 -18.66 6.25 -2.55
N HIS A 30 -17.98 5.44 -1.72
CA HIS A 30 -17.96 5.63 -0.27
C HIS A 30 -17.23 6.93 0.13
N ILE A 31 -16.07 7.22 -0.47
CA ILE A 31 -15.28 8.42 -0.11
C ILE A 31 -15.92 9.73 -0.57
N LEU A 32 -16.85 9.71 -1.54
CA LEU A 32 -17.62 10.89 -1.92
C LEU A 32 -18.54 11.36 -0.77
N ILE A 33 -18.98 10.44 0.07
CA ILE A 33 -19.96 10.70 1.14
C ILE A 33 -19.27 10.75 2.52
N CYS A 34 -18.28 9.90 2.75
CA CYS A 34 -17.56 9.81 4.02
C CYS A 34 -16.28 10.66 4.01
N LYS A 35 -16.32 11.84 4.65
CA LYS A 35 -15.16 12.75 4.77
C LYS A 35 -13.94 12.10 5.45
N THR A 36 -14.17 11.25 6.45
CA THR A 36 -13.08 10.55 7.16
C THR A 36 -12.33 9.60 6.22
N CYS A 37 -13.04 8.75 5.49
CA CYS A 37 -12.45 7.84 4.53
C CYS A 37 -11.81 8.57 3.33
N SER A 38 -12.39 9.70 2.91
CA SER A 38 -11.78 10.59 1.91
C SER A 38 -10.42 11.13 2.37
N LYS A 39 -10.35 11.67 3.60
CA LYS A 39 -9.10 12.16 4.20
C LYS A 39 -8.07 11.04 4.36
N PHE A 40 -8.50 9.86 4.80
CA PHE A 40 -7.64 8.68 4.92
C PHE A 40 -7.07 8.26 3.56
N SER A 41 -7.92 8.12 2.54
CA SER A 41 -7.50 7.75 1.18
C SER A 41 -6.52 8.76 0.58
N LYS A 42 -6.75 10.06 0.80
CA LYS A 42 -5.84 11.13 0.38
C LYS A 42 -4.47 11.01 1.06
N LYS A 43 -4.44 10.84 2.39
CA LYS A 43 -3.20 10.69 3.15
C LYS A 43 -2.40 9.46 2.74
N ASN A 44 -3.06 8.32 2.50
CA ASN A 44 -2.37 7.12 1.99
C ASN A 44 -1.75 7.36 0.61
N SER A 45 -2.48 8.05 -0.28
CA SER A 45 -1.96 8.35 -1.62
C SER A 45 -0.77 9.32 -1.56
N GLU A 46 -0.81 10.30 -0.67
CA GLU A 46 0.28 11.23 -0.41
C GLU A 46 1.52 10.50 0.14
N LEU A 47 1.34 9.61 1.12
CA LEU A 47 2.42 8.78 1.66
C LEU A 47 3.11 7.96 0.56
N THR A 48 2.35 7.26 -0.29
CA THR A 48 2.91 6.52 -1.42
C THR A 48 3.70 7.44 -2.36
N SER A 49 3.15 8.61 -2.71
CA SER A 49 3.87 9.57 -3.56
C SER A 49 5.17 10.07 -2.94
N LEU A 50 5.21 10.27 -1.62
CA LEU A 50 6.43 10.67 -0.91
C LEU A 50 7.47 9.54 -0.91
N CYS A 51 7.05 8.29 -0.67
CA CYS A 51 7.93 7.13 -0.77
C CYS A 51 8.52 6.98 -2.19
N ASP A 52 7.71 7.16 -3.23
CA ASP A 52 8.15 7.04 -4.63
C ASP A 52 9.14 8.16 -5.03
N LYS A 53 9.03 9.34 -4.41
CA LYS A 53 9.93 10.48 -4.64
C LYS A 53 11.20 10.41 -3.81
N ALA A 54 11.15 9.76 -2.66
CA ALA A 54 12.31 9.59 -1.80
C ALA A 54 13.34 8.69 -2.50
N PRO A 55 14.65 8.97 -2.38
CA PRO A 55 15.71 8.14 -2.96
C PRO A 55 15.90 6.84 -2.14
N LEU A 56 14.82 6.09 -1.95
CA LEU A 56 14.80 4.82 -1.24
C LEU A 56 15.56 3.78 -2.08
N HIS A 57 16.72 3.38 -1.60
CA HIS A 57 17.47 2.28 -2.18
C HIS A 57 17.12 1.01 -1.42
N SER A 58 16.47 0.07 -2.09
CA SER A 58 16.31 -1.28 -1.58
C SER A 58 17.55 -2.11 -1.92
N ILE A 59 17.89 -3.06 -1.06
CA ILE A 59 18.95 -4.03 -1.33
C ILE A 59 18.53 -4.83 -2.57
N PRO A 60 19.34 -4.88 -3.64
CA PRO A 60 19.06 -5.69 -4.82
C PRO A 60 18.86 -7.16 -4.43
N GLU A 61 17.91 -7.84 -5.06
CA GLU A 61 17.58 -9.23 -4.67
C GLU A 61 18.80 -10.16 -4.75
N LYS A 62 19.72 -9.92 -5.68
CA LYS A 62 20.99 -10.65 -5.78
C LYS A 62 21.82 -10.50 -4.50
N GLU A 63 22.03 -9.27 -4.04
CA GLU A 63 22.81 -8.99 -2.82
C GLU A 63 22.12 -9.59 -1.60
N LYS A 64 20.80 -9.48 -1.53
CA LYS A 64 20.01 -10.07 -0.45
C LYS A 64 20.15 -11.60 -0.39
N VAL A 65 20.15 -12.27 -1.53
CA VAL A 65 20.35 -13.73 -1.62
C VAL A 65 21.78 -14.10 -1.22
N GLU A 66 22.78 -13.33 -1.65
CA GLU A 66 24.19 -13.50 -1.25
C GLU A 66 24.34 -13.39 0.27
N MET A 67 23.80 -12.33 0.87
CA MET A 67 23.81 -12.10 2.32
C MET A 67 23.17 -13.27 3.09
N LYS A 68 22.04 -13.81 2.60
CA LYS A 68 21.39 -14.97 3.22
C LYS A 68 22.26 -16.23 3.16
N LYS A 69 22.92 -16.48 2.03
CA LYS A 69 23.83 -17.62 1.87
C LYS A 69 25.02 -17.50 2.82
N GLU A 70 25.61 -16.31 2.92
CA GLU A 70 26.73 -16.06 3.84
C GLU A 70 26.33 -16.23 5.30
N LEU A 71 25.11 -15.81 5.68
CA LEU A 71 24.58 -16.04 7.03
C LEU A 71 24.44 -17.54 7.33
N ALA A 72 23.91 -18.31 6.39
CA ALA A 72 23.69 -19.75 6.53
C ALA A 72 24.98 -20.57 6.63
N LYS A 73 26.09 -20.09 6.03
CA LYS A 73 27.42 -20.74 6.14
C LYS A 73 28.08 -20.54 7.50
N LYS A 74 27.66 -19.52 8.25
CA LYS A 74 28.22 -19.15 9.57
C LYS A 74 27.43 -19.72 10.75
N LEU A 75 26.32 -20.41 10.46
CA LEU A 75 25.54 -21.23 11.38
C LEU A 75 25.95 -22.69 11.22
#